data_AF-A0A149QPK1-F1
#
_entry.id   AF-A0A149QPK1-F1
#
_cell.length_a   1.000
_cell.length_b   1.000
_cell.length_c   1.000
_cell.angle_alpha   90.00
_cell.angle_beta   90.00
_cell.angle_gamma   90.00
#
_symmetry.space_group_name_H-M   'P 1'
#
loop_
_entity.id
_entity.type
_entity.pdbx_description
1 polymer ?
#
loop_
_entity_poly.entity_id
_entity_poly.type
_entity_poly.pdbx_seq_one_letter_code
_entity_poly.pdbx_strand_id
1 'polypeptide(L)' 'MANRPKTLSAYLRSQQDRREDAANARIVGMPVDKFKATAQAKEIDRQIVSLNRKQAMKK' A
#
# COMPACT_ATOMS: atom_id res chain seq x y z
N MET A 1 -19.03 8.76 -7.39
CA MET A 1 -19.06 7.52 -8.21
C MET A 1 -17.71 6.83 -8.06
N ALA A 2 -17.68 5.55 -7.70
CA ALA A 2 -16.42 4.80 -7.63
C ALA A 2 -15.79 4.78 -9.03
N ASN A 3 -14.58 5.35 -9.18
CA ASN A 3 -13.86 5.39 -10.45
C ASN A 3 -13.58 3.96 -10.92
N ARG A 4 -14.41 3.45 -11.82
CA ARG A 4 -14.22 2.14 -12.42
C ARG A 4 -12.96 2.19 -13.30
N PRO A 5 -12.09 1.17 -13.24
CA PRO A 5 -10.87 1.14 -14.03
C PRO A 5 -11.23 1.24 -15.53
N LYS A 6 -10.66 2.23 -16.21
CA LYS A 6 -10.96 2.53 -17.62
C LYS A 6 -10.22 1.63 -18.61
N THR A 7 -9.26 0.85 -18.14
CA THR A 7 -8.43 -0.05 -18.96
C THR A 7 -8.36 -1.44 -18.34
N LEU A 8 -8.09 -2.46 -19.17
CA LEU A 8 -7.92 -3.84 -18.72
C LEU A 8 -6.76 -3.97 -17.72
N SER A 9 -5.65 -3.28 -17.96
CA SER A 9 -4.50 -3.25 -17.05
C SER A 9 -4.85 -2.66 -15.68
N ALA A 10 -5.62 -1.57 -15.65
CA ALA A 10 -6.09 -0.98 -14.40
C ALA A 10 -7.08 -1.91 -13.66
N TYR A 11 -7.89 -2.67 -14.39
CA TYR A 11 -8.79 -3.65 -13.81
C TYR A 11 -8.02 -4.82 -13.17
N LEU A 12 -7.06 -5.40 -13.89
CA LEU A 12 -6.22 -6.49 -13.38
C LEU A 12 -5.46 -6.06 -12.12
N ARG A 13 -4.86 -4.86 -12.14
CA ARG A 13 -4.18 -4.30 -10.97
C ARG A 13 -5.13 -4.10 -9.79
N SER A 14 -6.33 -3.55 -10.03
CA SER A 14 -7.35 -3.39 -8.98
C SER A 14 -7.80 -4.72 -8.36
N GLN A 15 -7.87 -5.80 -9.15
CA GLN A 15 -8.19 -7.13 -8.63
C GLN A 15 -7.05 -7.73 -7.80
N GLN A 16 -5.81 -7.51 -8.23
CA GLN A 16 -4.62 -7.89 -7.48
C GLN A 16 -4.54 -7.14 -6.15
N ASP A 17 -4.67 -5.81 -6.17
CA ASP A 17 -4.65 -4.97 -4.97
C ASP A 17 -5.70 -5.44 -3.96
N ARG A 18 -6.91 -5.78 -4.41
CA ARG A 18 -7.96 -6.33 -3.53
C ARG A 18 -7.58 -7.66 -2.88
N ARG A 19 -6.89 -8.55 -3.61
CA ARG A 19 -6.45 -9.84 -3.07
C ARG A 19 -5.33 -9.66 -2.05
N GLU A 20 -4.38 -8.78 -2.35
CA GLU A 20 -3.28 -8.44 -1.46
C GLU A 20 -3.79 -7.75 -0.19
N ASP A 21 -4.73 -6.82 -0.31
CA ASP A 21 -5.36 -6.16 0.82
C ASP A 21 -6.13 -7.15 1.71
N ALA A 22 -6.85 -8.11 1.11
CA ALA A 22 -7.54 -9.16 1.87
C ALA A 22 -6.58 -10.09 2.61
N ALA A 23 -5.45 -10.45 1.99
CA ALA A 23 -4.42 -11.26 2.64
C ALA A 23 -3.74 -10.51 3.79
N ASN A 24 -3.36 -9.26 3.56
CA ASN A 24 -2.75 -8.40 4.57
C ASN A 24 -3.69 -8.14 5.75
N ALA A 25 -5.00 -7.95 5.47
CA ALA A 25 -5.99 -7.76 6.53
C ALA A 25 -6.12 -9.00 7.43
N ARG A 26 -5.96 -10.22 6.88
CA ARG A 26 -5.94 -11.45 7.68
C ARG A 26 -4.71 -11.58 8.57
N ILE A 27 -3.55 -11.08 8.12
CA ILE A 27 -2.30 -11.13 8.88
C ILE A 27 -2.32 -10.12 10.03
N VAL A 28 -2.73 -8.88 9.74
CA VAL A 28 -2.72 -7.77 10.71
C VAL A 28 -3.97 -7.78 11.60
N GLY A 29 -5.01 -8.53 11.21
CA GLY A 29 -6.29 -8.58 11.93
C GLY A 29 -7.18 -7.35 11.74
N MET A 30 -6.80 -6.45 10.82
CA MET A 30 -7.59 -5.25 10.49
C MET A 30 -7.43 -4.87 9.00
N PRO A 31 -8.40 -4.14 8.43
CA PRO A 31 -8.28 -3.63 7.06
C PRO A 31 -7.02 -2.78 6.83
N VAL A 32 -6.40 -2.90 5.65
CA VAL A 32 -5.13 -2.22 5.31
C VAL A 32 -5.25 -0.70 5.39
N ASP A 33 -6.39 -0.13 5.02
CA ASP A 33 -6.71 1.29 5.15
C ASP A 33 -6.68 1.76 6.62
N LYS A 34 -7.18 0.94 7.54
CA LYS A 34 -7.10 1.21 8.98
C LYS A 34 -5.68 1.08 9.50
N PHE A 35 -4.95 0.06 9.07
CA PHE A 35 -3.55 -0.13 9.42
C PHE A 35 -2.70 1.08 8.99
N LYS A 36 -2.84 1.54 7.75
CA LYS A 36 -2.13 2.73 7.21
C LYS A 36 -2.42 4.02 7.99
N ALA A 37 -3.56 4.11 8.68
CA ALA A 37 -3.90 5.26 9.51
C ALA A 37 -3.17 5.29 10.87
N THR A 38 -2.66 4.14 11.33
CA THR A 38 -1.96 4.01 12.63
C THR A 38 -0.66 4.82 12.68
N ALA A 39 -0.26 5.23 13.88
CA ALA A 39 1.01 5.93 14.07
C ALA A 39 2.21 5.09 13.66
N GLN A 40 2.18 3.78 13.96
CA GLN A 40 3.23 2.83 13.60
C GLN A 40 3.41 2.71 12.09
N ALA A 41 2.32 2.56 11.32
CA ALA A 41 2.41 2.48 9.87
C ALA A 41 2.97 3.76 9.24
N LYS A 42 2.59 4.93 9.77
CA LYS A 42 3.13 6.22 9.32
C LYS A 42 4.62 6.37 9.65
N GLU A 43 5.06 5.84 10.78
CA GLU A 43 6.48 5.87 11.15
C GLU A 43 7.31 4.97 10.22
N ILE A 44 6.86 3.75 9.97
CA ILE A 44 7.51 2.83 9.01
C ILE A 44 7.59 3.48 7.63
N ASP A 45 6.51 4.09 7.15
CA ASP A 45 6.49 4.77 5.85
C ASP A 45 7.55 5.89 5.76
N ARG A 46 7.65 6.73 6.81
CA ARG A 46 8.70 7.77 6.89
C ARG A 46 10.11 7.18 6.89
N GLN A 47 10.32 6.08 7.61
CA GLN A 47 11.62 5.41 7.65
C GLN A 47 12.00 4.85 6.27
N ILE A 48 11.07 4.18 5.58
CA ILE A 48 11.28 3.65 4.23
C ILE A 48 11.57 4.79 3.24
N VAL A 49 10.81 5.90 3.27
CA VAL A 49 11.08 7.06 2.41
C VAL A 49 12.47 7.64 2.67
N SER A 50 12.86 7.76 3.94
CA SER A 50 14.21 8.22 4.33
C SER A 50 15.31 7.28 3.81
N LEU A 51 15.13 5.97 3.94
CA LEU A 51 16.05 4.95 3.44
C LEU A 51 16.18 5.02 1.91
N ASN A 52 15.07 5.10 1.19
CA ASN A 52 15.06 5.19 -0.27
C ASN A 52 15.76 6.46 -0.75
N ARG A 53 15.56 7.61 -0.07
CA ARG A 53 16.27 8.86 -0.37
C ARG A 53 17.78 8.72 -0.14
N LYS A 54 18.20 8.10 0.97
CA LYS A 54 19.61 7.84 1.25
C LYS A 54 20.24 6.91 0.21
N GLN A 55 19.53 5.89 -0.26
CA GLN A 55 20.00 4.99 -1.30
C GLN A 55 20.09 5.68 -2.67
N ALA A 56 19.13 6.55 -3.00
CA ALA A 56 19.16 7.33 -4.24
C ALA A 56 20.32 8.33 -4.28
N MET A 57 20.69 8.93 -3.15
CA MET A 57 21.84 9.85 -3.03
C MET A 57 23.21 9.13 -3.01
N LYS A 58 23.23 7.80 -2.80
CA LYS A 58 24.46 6.98 -2.86
C LYS A 58 24.78 6.48 -4.27
N LYS A 59 23.87 6.63 -5.23
CA LYS A 59 24.11 6.39 -6.65
C LYS A 59 24.61 7.66 -7.32
#